data_AF-A0A3M2M0E9-F1
#
_entry.id   AF-A0A3M2M0E9-F1
#
_cell.length_a   1.000
_cell.length_b   1.000
_cell.length_c   1.000
_cell.angle_alpha   90.00
_cell.angle_beta   90.00
_cell.angle_gamma   90.00
#
_symmetry.space_group_name_H-M   'P 1'
#
loop_
_entity.id
_entity.type
_entity.pdbx_description
1 polymer ?
#
loop_
_entity_poly.entity_id
_entity_poly.type
_entity_poly.pdbx_seq_one_letter_code
_entity_poly.pdbx_strand_id
1 'polypeptide(L)'
;MTTTLTPKIIGQAEKHHTVVLARALGGTTLDEKQWITLSQLAAPTTPEAHTTRIAALTQWDRAAVEIALGKLLASGYVHEVPSGDIEPTESGRALVATVRAASVDTITRAYSVASPEDLATTARVLEAITTRLAADLSHS
;
A
#
# COMPACT_ATOMS: atom_id res chain seq x y z
N MET A 1 8.72 8.69 -31.81
CA MET A 1 9.04 9.47 -30.61
C MET A 1 9.31 8.49 -29.48
N THR A 2 10.40 8.67 -28.74
CA THR A 2 10.71 7.84 -27.56
C THR A 2 9.90 8.36 -26.37
N THR A 3 9.12 7.49 -25.73
CA THR A 3 8.39 7.84 -24.51
C THR A 3 9.37 7.86 -23.35
N THR A 4 9.46 8.99 -22.63
CA THR A 4 10.29 9.14 -21.42
C THR A 4 9.40 9.16 -20.18
N LEU A 5 9.88 8.60 -19.07
CA LEU A 5 9.18 8.65 -17.79
C LEU A 5 8.98 10.10 -17.34
N THR A 6 7.75 10.45 -16.97
CA THR A 6 7.37 11.78 -16.47
C THR A 6 6.37 11.64 -15.31
N PRO A 7 6.22 12.66 -14.45
CA PRO A 7 5.20 12.65 -13.40
C PRO A 7 3.79 12.37 -13.92
N LYS A 8 3.47 12.84 -15.14
CA LYS A 8 2.19 12.58 -15.81
C LYS A 8 1.96 11.09 -16.05
N ILE A 9 2.96 10.37 -16.57
CA ILE A 9 2.84 8.93 -16.84
C ILE A 9 2.73 8.14 -15.53
N ILE A 10 3.52 8.52 -14.51
CA ILE A 10 3.45 7.90 -13.18
C ILE A 10 2.05 8.08 -12.59
N GLY A 11 1.53 9.31 -12.57
CA GLY A 11 0.20 9.59 -12.04
C GLY A 11 -0.91 8.88 -12.82
N GLN A 12 -0.80 8.77 -14.15
CA GLN A 12 -1.74 7.99 -14.95
C GLN A 12 -1.70 6.51 -14.59
N ALA A 13 -0.52 5.92 -14.44
CA ALA A 13 -0.37 4.53 -14.02
C ALA A 13 -0.96 4.32 -12.63
N GLU A 14 -0.64 5.18 -11.65
CA GLU A 14 -1.19 5.14 -10.30
C GLU A 14 -2.71 5.19 -10.30
N LYS A 15 -3.34 6.11 -11.04
CA LYS A 15 -4.80 6.20 -11.10
C LYS A 15 -5.47 4.94 -11.64
N HIS A 16 -4.85 4.24 -12.58
CA HIS A 16 -5.37 2.95 -13.04
C HIS A 16 -5.23 1.87 -11.96
N HIS A 17 -4.12 1.85 -11.22
CA HIS A 17 -3.97 0.97 -10.05
C HIS A 17 -5.02 1.27 -8.98
N THR A 18 -5.31 2.54 -8.68
CA THR A 18 -6.36 2.94 -7.74
C THR A 18 -7.73 2.42 -8.16
N VAL A 19 -8.06 2.46 -9.45
CA VAL A 19 -9.34 1.91 -9.96
C VAL A 19 -9.40 0.39 -9.82
N VAL A 20 -8.30 -0.31 -10.11
CA VAL A 20 -8.22 -1.78 -9.91
C VAL A 20 -8.39 -2.12 -8.43
N LEU A 21 -7.72 -1.40 -7.53
CA LEU A 21 -7.86 -1.56 -6.10
C LEU A 21 -9.30 -1.28 -5.63
N ALA A 22 -9.89 -0.17 -6.06
CA ALA A 22 -11.26 0.18 -5.68
C ALA A 22 -12.27 -0.91 -6.09
N ARG A 23 -12.09 -1.53 -7.26
CA ARG A 23 -12.90 -2.68 -7.69
C ARG A 23 -12.68 -3.89 -6.79
N ALA A 24 -11.43 -4.20 -6.45
CA ALA A 24 -11.10 -5.31 -5.55
C ALA A 24 -11.64 -5.10 -4.13
N LEU A 25 -11.74 -3.85 -3.68
CA LEU A 25 -12.31 -3.48 -2.38
C LEU A 25 -13.84 -3.42 -2.37
N GLY A 26 -14.51 -3.37 -3.53
CA GLY A 26 -15.95 -3.11 -3.65
C GLY A 26 -16.87 -4.13 -2.96
N GLY A 27 -16.35 -5.29 -2.54
CA GLY A 27 -17.05 -6.30 -1.74
C GLY A 27 -16.69 -6.30 -0.25
N THR A 28 -15.91 -5.31 0.21
CA THR A 28 -15.38 -5.23 1.57
C THR A 28 -15.88 -3.97 2.29
N THR A 29 -15.66 -3.90 3.59
CA THR A 29 -15.91 -2.68 4.38
C THR A 29 -14.69 -1.76 4.48
N LEU A 30 -13.59 -2.07 3.77
CA LEU A 30 -12.34 -1.31 3.87
C LEU A 30 -12.31 -0.17 2.85
N ASP A 31 -11.90 1.01 3.32
CA ASP A 31 -11.39 2.06 2.46
C ASP A 31 -9.90 1.84 2.11
N GLU A 32 -9.35 2.70 1.25
CA GLU A 32 -7.95 2.65 0.83
C GLU A 32 -6.97 2.76 2.00
N LYS A 33 -7.27 3.59 3.02
CA LYS A 33 -6.38 3.78 4.17
C LYS A 33 -6.35 2.52 5.03
N GLN A 34 -7.51 1.94 5.31
CA GLN A 34 -7.60 0.68 6.04
C GLN A 34 -6.95 -0.46 5.25
N TRP A 35 -7.14 -0.51 3.94
CA TRP A 35 -6.49 -1.49 3.07
C TRP A 35 -4.96 -1.40 3.15
N ILE A 36 -4.39 -0.20 2.96
CA ILE A 36 -2.94 0.00 3.00
C ILE A 36 -2.41 -0.30 4.41
N THR A 37 -3.05 0.20 5.47
CA THR A 37 -2.65 -0.09 6.85
C THR A 37 -2.67 -1.59 7.17
N LEU A 38 -3.70 -2.34 6.73
CA LEU A 38 -3.78 -3.79 6.98
C LEU A 38 -2.79 -4.58 6.12
N SER A 39 -2.79 -4.36 4.81
CA SER A 39 -2.01 -5.17 3.85
C SER A 39 -0.51 -5.01 3.99
N GLN A 40 -0.06 -3.93 4.64
CA GLN A 40 1.33 -3.65 4.95
C GLN A 40 1.77 -4.20 6.32
N LEU A 41 0.86 -4.71 7.17
CA LEU A 41 1.19 -5.30 8.46
C LEU A 41 1.62 -6.76 8.26
N ALA A 42 2.83 -6.96 7.72
CA ALA A 42 3.33 -8.29 7.33
C ALA A 42 3.91 -9.11 8.51
N ALA A 43 4.34 -8.44 9.57
CA ALA A 43 4.91 -9.04 10.77
C ALA A 43 4.48 -8.25 12.01
N PRO A 44 4.50 -8.86 13.22
CA PRO A 44 4.21 -8.15 14.46
C PRO A 44 5.12 -6.94 14.64
N THR A 45 4.55 -5.82 15.09
CA THR A 45 5.25 -4.57 15.35
C THR A 45 4.42 -3.70 16.28
N THR A 46 5.02 -2.70 16.92
CA THR A 46 4.26 -1.75 17.73
C THR A 46 3.31 -0.90 16.85
N PRO A 47 2.15 -0.48 17.38
CA PRO A 47 1.23 0.44 16.69
C PRO A 47 1.91 1.72 16.18
N GLU A 48 2.81 2.28 17.00
CA GLU A 48 3.56 3.49 16.68
C GLU A 48 4.51 3.28 15.49
N ALA A 49 5.31 2.21 15.51
CA ALA A 49 6.25 1.93 14.44
C ALA A 49 5.51 1.66 13.12
N HIS A 50 4.40 0.93 13.16
CA HIS A 50 3.57 0.68 11.99
C HIS A 50 2.98 1.98 11.44
N THR A 51 2.35 2.78 12.30
CA THR A 51 1.72 4.05 11.91
C THR A 51 2.75 5.01 11.31
N THR A 52 3.92 5.15 11.94
CA THR A 52 5.02 5.99 11.45
C THR A 52 5.46 5.56 10.05
N ARG A 53 5.63 4.25 9.85
CA ARG A 53 6.04 3.70 8.56
C ARG A 53 4.97 3.93 7.48
N ILE A 54 3.69 3.74 7.78
CA ILE A 54 2.62 3.96 6.79
C ILE A 54 2.46 5.44 6.47
N ALA A 55 2.56 6.34 7.45
CA ALA A 55 2.56 7.78 7.22
C ALA A 55 3.71 8.19 6.29
N ALA A 56 4.92 7.67 6.51
CA ALA A 56 6.06 7.92 5.62
C ALA A 56 5.88 7.33 4.21
N LEU A 57 5.32 6.11 4.11
CA LEU A 57 5.05 5.44 2.83
C LEU A 57 4.04 6.22 1.96
N THR A 58 3.01 6.79 2.59
CA THR A 58 1.84 7.35 1.91
C THR A 58 1.79 8.88 1.90
N GLN A 59 2.65 9.53 2.69
CA GLN A 59 2.61 10.98 2.97
C GLN A 59 1.27 11.44 3.56
N TRP A 60 0.50 10.54 4.18
CA TRP A 60 -0.71 10.89 4.92
C TRP A 60 -0.37 11.45 6.30
N ASP A 61 -1.29 12.24 6.85
CA ASP A 61 -1.26 12.61 8.27
C ASP A 61 -1.24 11.34 9.14
N ARG A 62 -0.34 11.31 10.11
CA ARG A 62 -0.24 10.25 11.12
C ARG A 62 -1.59 9.97 11.78
N ALA A 63 -2.35 11.01 12.14
CA ALA A 63 -3.66 10.86 12.76
C ALA A 63 -4.65 10.09 11.86
N ALA A 64 -4.57 10.28 10.55
CA ALA A 64 -5.41 9.54 9.60
C ALA A 64 -5.05 8.05 9.56
N VAL A 65 -3.76 7.72 9.70
CA VAL A 65 -3.28 6.32 9.79
C VAL A 65 -3.71 5.68 11.11
N GLU A 66 -3.60 6.41 12.22
CA GLU A 66 -4.05 5.95 13.55
C GLU A 66 -5.56 5.67 13.56
N ILE A 67 -6.36 6.54 12.93
CA ILE A 67 -7.80 6.32 12.74
C ILE A 67 -8.06 5.05 11.92
N ALA A 68 -7.32 4.82 10.83
CA ALA A 68 -7.47 3.62 10.01
C ALA A 68 -7.11 2.35 10.80
N LEU A 69 -6.01 2.39 11.58
CA LEU A 69 -5.61 1.29 12.45
C LEU A 69 -6.66 1.01 13.54
N GLY A 70 -7.16 2.04 14.21
CA GLY A 70 -8.22 1.92 15.22
C GLY A 70 -9.49 1.27 14.66
N LYS A 71 -9.89 1.60 13.42
CA LYS A 71 -11.01 0.93 12.75
C LYS A 71 -10.72 -0.55 12.45
N LEU A 72 -9.49 -0.91 12.09
CA LEU A 72 -9.11 -2.30 11.85
C LEU A 72 -9.10 -3.14 13.13
N LEU A 73 -8.62 -2.56 14.23
CA LEU A 73 -8.70 -3.15 15.58
C LEU A 73 -10.17 -3.36 15.98
N ALA A 74 -11.01 -2.32 15.85
CA ALA A 74 -12.43 -2.41 16.16
C ALA A 74 -13.20 -3.42 15.30
N SER A 75 -12.77 -3.63 14.05
CA SER A 75 -13.37 -4.61 13.13
C SER A 75 -12.84 -6.03 13.32
N GLY A 76 -11.85 -6.24 14.21
CA GLY A 76 -11.23 -7.55 14.44
C GLY A 76 -10.39 -8.06 13.27
N TYR A 77 -9.86 -7.17 12.41
CA TYR A 77 -8.90 -7.54 11.36
C TYR A 77 -7.44 -7.45 11.84
N VAL A 78 -7.22 -6.71 12.92
CA VAL A 78 -5.95 -6.59 13.63
C VAL A 78 -6.24 -6.81 15.11
N HIS A 79 -5.31 -7.41 15.85
CA HIS A 79 -5.36 -7.48 17.30
C HIS A 79 -4.04 -7.05 17.91
N GLU A 80 -4.08 -6.67 19.19
CA GLU A 80 -2.89 -6.49 20.02
C GLU A 80 -2.52 -7.82 20.68
N VAL A 81 -1.23 -8.15 20.69
CA VAL A 81 -0.68 -9.32 21.38
C VAL A 81 -0.11 -8.91 22.75
N PRO A 82 0.16 -9.85 23.68
CA PRO A 82 0.62 -9.52 25.03
C PRO A 82 1.91 -8.69 25.12
N SER A 83 2.74 -8.65 24.06
CA SER A 83 3.92 -7.78 23.99
C SER A 83 3.59 -6.29 23.78
N GLY A 84 2.33 -5.97 23.44
CA GLY A 84 1.92 -4.65 22.99
C GLY A 84 2.11 -4.41 21.49
N ASP A 85 2.61 -5.42 20.75
CA ASP A 85 2.63 -5.39 19.30
C ASP A 85 1.22 -5.64 18.73
N ILE A 86 1.04 -5.25 17.47
CA ILE A 86 -0.13 -5.57 16.67
C ILE A 86 0.21 -6.58 15.58
N GLU A 87 -0.75 -7.46 15.29
CA GLU A 87 -0.66 -8.38 14.16
C GLU A 87 -2.04 -8.55 13.49
N PRO A 88 -2.09 -8.93 12.21
CA PRO A 88 -3.36 -9.24 11.57
C PRO A 88 -3.99 -10.46 12.24
N THR A 89 -5.30 -10.47 12.40
CA THR A 89 -6.05 -11.67 12.78
C THR A 89 -6.06 -12.66 11.61
N GLU A 90 -6.58 -13.87 11.82
CA GLU A 90 -6.83 -14.82 10.72
C GLU A 90 -7.79 -14.23 9.68
N SER A 91 -8.87 -13.59 10.12
CA SER A 91 -9.81 -12.90 9.23
C SER A 91 -9.15 -11.74 8.49
N GLY A 92 -8.25 -10.99 9.14
CA GLY A 92 -7.44 -9.94 8.52
C GLY A 92 -6.55 -10.49 7.40
N ARG A 93 -5.83 -11.59 7.66
CA ARG A 93 -5.01 -12.27 6.64
C ARG A 93 -5.86 -12.80 5.48
N ALA A 94 -7.00 -13.43 5.78
CA ALA A 94 -7.93 -13.94 4.78
C ALA A 94 -8.49 -12.82 3.89
N LEU A 95 -8.81 -11.67 4.48
CA LEU A 95 -9.26 -10.49 3.75
C LEU A 95 -8.17 -9.95 2.82
N VAL A 96 -6.92 -9.85 3.30
CA VAL A 96 -5.77 -9.48 2.47
C VAL A 96 -5.58 -10.41 1.29
N ALA A 97 -5.67 -11.73 1.53
CA ALA A 97 -5.59 -12.72 0.47
C ALA A 97 -6.73 -12.57 -0.55
N THR A 98 -7.95 -12.34 -0.09
CA THR A 98 -9.14 -12.16 -0.94
C THR A 98 -9.02 -10.94 -1.85
N VAL A 99 -8.65 -9.78 -1.31
CA VAL A 99 -8.49 -8.54 -2.10
C VAL A 99 -7.33 -8.66 -3.10
N ARG A 100 -6.22 -9.30 -2.72
CA ARG A 100 -5.11 -9.59 -3.65
C ARG A 100 -5.55 -10.53 -4.76
N ALA A 101 -6.26 -11.61 -4.43
CA ALA A 101 -6.78 -12.56 -5.42
C ALA A 101 -7.75 -11.89 -6.40
N ALA A 102 -8.60 -10.97 -5.93
CA ALA A 102 -9.53 -10.25 -6.80
C ALA A 102 -8.85 -9.34 -7.84
N SER A 103 -7.59 -8.94 -7.62
CA SER A 103 -6.84 -8.06 -8.51
C SER A 103 -5.68 -8.75 -9.25
N VAL A 104 -5.24 -9.93 -8.81
CA VAL A 104 -4.01 -10.59 -9.28
C VAL A 104 -3.97 -10.74 -10.80
N ASP A 105 -5.02 -11.28 -11.41
CA ASP A 105 -5.07 -11.51 -12.86
C ASP A 105 -4.93 -10.21 -13.68
N THR A 106 -5.55 -9.14 -13.19
CA THR A 106 -5.50 -7.83 -13.86
C THR A 106 -4.10 -7.22 -13.74
N ILE A 107 -3.50 -7.27 -12.56
CA ILE A 107 -2.14 -6.79 -12.33
C ILE A 107 -1.12 -7.63 -13.09
N THR A 108 -1.21 -8.95 -13.05
CA THR A 108 -0.31 -9.86 -13.77
C THR A 108 -0.32 -9.57 -15.27
N ARG A 109 -1.50 -9.42 -15.89
CA ARG A 109 -1.59 -9.06 -17.33
C ARG A 109 -1.05 -7.67 -17.62
N ALA A 110 -1.25 -6.71 -16.71
CA ALA A 110 -0.73 -5.36 -16.90
C ALA A 110 0.80 -5.33 -16.87
N TYR A 111 1.43 -6.11 -16.00
CA TYR A 111 2.89 -6.17 -15.86
C TYR A 111 3.56 -7.11 -16.86
N SER A 112 2.83 -8.07 -17.45
CA SER A 112 3.38 -8.98 -18.48
C SER A 112 3.73 -8.29 -19.80
N VAL A 113 3.41 -7.00 -19.96
CA VAL A 113 3.78 -6.21 -21.15
C VAL A 113 5.27 -5.86 -21.19
N ALA A 114 5.98 -5.99 -20.06
CA ALA A 114 7.39 -5.64 -19.92
C ALA A 114 8.24 -6.86 -19.55
N SER A 115 9.51 -6.84 -19.94
CA SER A 115 10.46 -7.87 -19.53
C SER A 115 10.80 -7.75 -18.02
N PRO A 116 11.24 -8.83 -17.36
CA PRO A 116 11.70 -8.74 -15.97
C PRO A 116 12.84 -7.73 -15.76
N GLU A 117 13.72 -7.55 -16.75
CA GLU A 117 14.82 -6.58 -16.70
C GLU A 117 14.33 -5.13 -16.78
N ASP A 118 13.37 -4.85 -17.65
CA ASP A 118 12.75 -3.53 -17.76
C ASP A 118 11.96 -3.19 -16.49
N LEU A 119 11.26 -4.16 -15.90
CA LEU A 119 10.56 -4.00 -14.63
C LEU A 119 11.55 -3.69 -13.49
N ALA A 120 12.67 -4.43 -13.41
CA ALA A 120 13.70 -4.19 -12.41
C ALA A 120 14.37 -2.82 -12.58
N THR A 121 14.61 -2.39 -13.82
CA THR A 121 15.14 -1.05 -14.11
C THR A 121 14.14 0.04 -13.76
N THR A 122 12.87 -0.15 -14.12
CA THR A 122 11.79 0.79 -13.76
C THR A 122 11.63 0.92 -12.26
N ALA A 123 11.66 -0.19 -11.52
CA ALA A 123 11.59 -0.20 -10.06
C ALA A 123 12.72 0.65 -9.44
N ARG A 124 13.98 0.41 -9.84
CA ARG A 124 15.13 1.19 -9.35
C ARG A 124 14.98 2.69 -9.63
N VAL A 125 14.49 3.05 -10.82
CA VAL A 125 14.29 4.46 -11.19
C VAL A 125 13.19 5.10 -10.35
N LEU A 126 12.04 4.43 -10.17
CA LEU A 126 10.95 4.93 -9.35
C LEU A 126 11.35 5.07 -7.88
N GLU A 127 12.07 4.09 -7.31
CA GLU A 127 12.60 4.15 -5.95
C GLU A 127 13.56 5.33 -5.75
N ALA A 128 14.45 5.59 -6.71
CA ALA A 128 15.37 6.73 -6.66
C ALA A 128 14.62 8.07 -6.70
N ILE A 129 13.60 8.19 -7.56
CA ILE A 129 12.73 9.36 -7.64
C ILE A 129 11.98 9.56 -6.32
N THR A 130 11.35 8.51 -5.79
CA THR A 130 10.61 8.56 -4.51
C THR A 130 11.52 8.96 -3.34
N THR A 131 12.74 8.40 -3.29
CA THR A 131 13.73 8.75 -2.26
C THR A 131 14.11 10.22 -2.34
N ARG A 132 14.33 10.75 -3.56
CA ARG A 132 14.66 12.17 -3.74
C ARG A 132 13.51 13.08 -3.32
N LEU A 133 12.28 12.76 -3.72
CA LEU A 133 11.09 13.53 -3.35
C LEU A 133 10.86 13.53 -1.84
N ALA A 134 11.03 12.38 -1.17
CA ALA A 134 10.91 12.28 0.28
C ALA A 134 11.96 13.16 1.00
N ALA A 135 13.21 13.17 0.52
CA ALA A 135 14.24 14.05 1.05
C ALA A 135 13.86 15.53 0.90
N ASP A 136 13.41 15.94 -0.29
CA ASP A 136 13.02 17.33 -0.56
C ASP A 136 11.82 17.77 0.33
N LEU A 137 10.85 16.88 0.59
CA LEU A 137 9.72 17.14 1.49
C LEU A 137 10.12 17.22 2.98
N SER A 138 11.13 16.47 3.41
CA SER A 138 11.60 16.49 4.81
C SER A 138 12.39 17.76 5.19
N HIS A 139 12.80 18.55 4.19
CA HIS A 139 13.52 19.81 4.36
C HIS A 139 12.63 21.06 4.21
N SER A 140 11.32 20.87 4.02
CA SER A 140 10.31 21.92 3.84
C SER A 140 9.46 22.09 5.10
#